data_AF-A0A850RD40-F1
#
_entry.id   AF-A0A850RD40-F1
#
_cell.length_a   1.000
_cell.length_b   1.000
_cell.length_c   1.000
_cell.angle_alpha   90.00
_cell.angle_beta   90.00
_cell.angle_gamma   90.00
#
_symmetry.space_group_name_H-M   'P 1'
#
loop_
_entity.id
_entity.type
_entity.pdbx_description
1 polymer ?
#
loop_
_entity_poly.entity_id
_entity_poly.type
_entity_poly.pdbx_seq_one_letter_code
_entity_poly.pdbx_strand_id
1 'polypeptide(L)'
;MSDDTPPKAKRPALTSAERRQDARDRVEGAMWEPALIAELPDSLLLEAIGLAFRKNRSAALVEATRELFDRRNARDPGGPIHLGLVYNEADARASRFARLTRLKPPDNAHDILLDRNAEQAKAATDAQLDEAKFQD
;
A
#
# COMPACT_ATOMS: atom_id res chain seq x y z
N MET A 1 55.13 30.13 -0.59
CA MET A 1 54.01 29.20 -0.88
C MET A 1 52.84 29.70 -0.07
N SER A 2 51.82 30.26 -0.74
CA SER A 2 50.61 30.76 -0.09
C SER A 2 49.44 30.05 -0.76
N ASP A 3 48.85 29.09 -0.06
CA ASP A 3 47.60 28.44 -0.50
C ASP A 3 46.45 29.43 -0.32
N ASP A 4 46.21 30.21 -1.37
CA ASP A 4 45.11 31.17 -1.49
C ASP A 4 43.86 30.43 -2.00
N THR A 5 43.34 29.50 -1.20
CA THR A 5 42.10 28.79 -1.54
C THR A 5 40.91 29.67 -1.12
N PRO A 6 40.07 30.14 -2.07
CA PRO A 6 38.91 30.96 -1.71
C PRO A 6 37.95 30.15 -0.84
N PRO A 7 37.36 30.75 0.21
CA PRO A 7 36.45 30.05 1.10
C PRO A 7 35.25 29.55 0.29
N LYS A 8 34.99 28.23 0.35
CA LYS A 8 33.81 27.61 -0.27
C LYS A 8 32.57 28.34 0.23
N ALA A 9 31.93 29.12 -0.63
CA ALA A 9 30.71 29.84 -0.31
C ALA A 9 29.67 28.82 0.19
N LYS A 10 29.24 28.97 1.45
CA LYS A 10 28.14 28.17 2.00
C LYS A 10 26.91 28.51 1.17
N ARG A 11 26.38 27.53 0.42
CA ARG A 11 25.10 27.68 -0.27
C ARG A 11 24.06 28.16 0.74
N PRO A 12 23.26 29.20 0.44
CA PRO A 12 22.26 29.70 1.37
C PRO A 12 21.29 28.56 1.72
N ALA A 13 20.97 28.43 3.01
CA ALA A 13 19.98 27.47 3.45
C ALA A 13 18.63 27.85 2.84
N LEU A 14 17.92 26.87 2.28
CA LEU A 14 16.60 27.07 1.69
C LEU A 14 15.66 27.75 2.70
N THR A 15 14.93 28.74 2.23
CA THR A 15 13.86 29.39 2.99
C THR A 15 12.75 28.39 3.30
N SER A 16 11.93 28.69 4.31
CA SER A 16 10.77 27.86 4.65
C SER A 16 9.72 27.79 3.50
N ALA A 17 9.71 28.75 2.59
CA ALA A 17 8.87 28.70 1.39
C ALA A 17 9.44 27.70 0.37
N GLU A 18 10.73 27.79 0.07
CA GLU A 18 11.39 26.89 -0.88
C GLU A 18 11.36 25.43 -0.41
N ARG A 19 11.54 25.18 0.90
CA ARG A 19 11.42 23.82 1.44
C ARG A 19 10.03 23.22 1.29
N ARG A 20 8.98 24.05 1.39
CA ARG A 20 7.60 23.60 1.19
C ARG A 20 7.32 23.32 -0.28
N GLN A 21 7.89 24.13 -1.18
CA GLN A 21 7.77 23.89 -2.61
C GLN A 21 8.52 22.62 -3.02
N ASP A 22 9.76 22.45 -2.59
CA ASP A 22 10.56 21.23 -2.83
C ASP A 22 9.84 19.97 -2.32
N ALA A 23 9.26 20.02 -1.12
CA ALA A 23 8.47 18.91 -0.59
C ALA A 23 7.27 18.56 -1.49
N ARG A 24 6.55 19.57 -2.01
CA ARG A 24 5.43 19.37 -2.93
C ARG A 24 5.89 18.79 -4.25
N ASP A 25 6.96 19.33 -4.82
CA ASP A 25 7.49 18.89 -6.11
C ASP A 25 7.93 17.42 -6.03
N ARG A 26 8.53 17.00 -4.91
CA ARG A 26 8.90 15.60 -4.67
C ARG A 26 7.69 14.69 -4.54
N VAL A 27 6.66 15.12 -3.81
CA VAL A 27 5.41 14.36 -3.69
C VAL A 27 4.71 14.25 -5.04
N GLU A 28 4.65 15.33 -5.82
CA GLU A 28 4.06 15.34 -7.16
C GLU A 28 4.85 14.47 -8.13
N GLY A 29 6.18 14.54 -8.12
CA GLY A 29 7.05 13.66 -8.91
C GLY A 29 6.78 12.18 -8.62
N ALA A 30 6.67 11.82 -7.33
CA ALA A 30 6.36 10.47 -6.89
C ALA A 30 4.97 9.96 -7.32
N MET A 31 4.04 10.85 -7.73
CA MET A 31 2.75 10.44 -8.30
C MET A 31 2.87 9.89 -9.72
N TRP A 32 3.87 10.38 -10.47
CA TRP A 32 4.11 10.01 -11.86
C TRP A 32 5.17 8.93 -11.99
N GLU A 33 6.14 8.94 -11.08
CA GLU A 33 7.21 7.96 -10.98
C GLU A 33 7.19 7.31 -9.60
N PRO A 34 6.40 6.22 -9.42
CA PRO A 34 6.25 5.56 -8.12
C PRO A 34 7.57 5.05 -7.53
N ALA A 35 8.63 4.87 -8.33
CA ALA A 35 9.95 4.53 -7.82
C ALA A 35 10.52 5.58 -6.85
N LEU A 36 10.16 6.86 -7.02
CA LEU A 36 10.61 7.95 -6.15
C LEU A 36 9.96 7.93 -4.76
N ILE A 37 8.92 7.12 -4.56
CA ILE A 37 8.23 6.98 -3.26
C ILE A 37 9.19 6.48 -2.18
N ALA A 38 10.11 5.59 -2.53
CA ALA A 38 11.12 5.07 -1.60
C ALA A 38 12.08 6.16 -1.09
N GLU A 39 12.22 7.28 -1.80
CA GLU A 39 13.06 8.40 -1.40
C GLU A 39 12.34 9.42 -0.51
N LEU A 40 11.00 9.33 -0.43
CA LEU A 40 10.23 10.26 0.39
C LEU A 40 10.44 9.98 1.88
N PRO A 41 10.59 11.00 2.73
CA PRO A 41 10.52 10.83 4.18
C PRO A 41 9.08 10.50 4.62
N ASP A 42 8.92 9.89 5.79
CA ASP A 42 7.61 9.44 6.28
C ASP A 42 6.54 10.53 6.33
N SER A 43 6.95 11.76 6.67
CA SER A 43 6.05 12.91 6.69
C SER A 43 5.44 13.21 5.31
N LEU A 44 6.19 12.95 4.24
CA LEU A 44 5.74 13.14 2.86
C LEU A 44 5.08 11.89 2.27
N LEU A 45 5.36 10.69 2.80
CA LEU A 45 4.64 9.47 2.41
C LEU A 45 3.15 9.58 2.71
N LEU A 46 2.76 10.13 3.86
CA LEU A 46 1.35 10.37 4.18
C LEU A 46 0.69 11.37 3.22
N GLU A 47 1.42 12.42 2.84
CA GLU A 47 0.96 13.41 1.87
C GLU A 47 0.80 12.79 0.47
N ALA A 48 1.75 11.95 0.06
CA ALA A 48 1.72 11.18 -1.17
C ALA A 48 0.52 10.23 -1.23
N ILE A 49 0.21 9.50 -0.15
CA ILE A 49 -0.99 8.66 -0.05
C ILE A 49 -2.27 9.50 -0.25
N GLY A 50 -2.38 10.61 0.47
CA GLY A 50 -3.56 11.48 0.38
C GLY A 50 -3.71 12.14 -0.99
N LEU A 51 -2.60 12.50 -1.64
CA LEU A 51 -2.63 13.05 -3.01
C LEU A 51 -2.96 11.97 -4.04
N ALA A 52 -2.34 10.79 -3.94
CA ALA A 52 -2.57 9.66 -4.84
C ALA A 52 -4.04 9.22 -4.82
N PHE A 53 -4.65 9.13 -3.63
CA PHE A 53 -6.07 8.84 -3.49
C PHE A 53 -6.95 9.89 -4.18
N ARG A 54 -6.72 11.18 -3.91
CA ARG A 54 -7.50 12.29 -4.51
C ARG A 54 -7.35 12.38 -6.02
N LYS A 55 -6.20 11.99 -6.57
CA LYS A 55 -5.88 12.04 -8.00
C LYS A 55 -6.12 10.71 -8.72
N ASN A 56 -6.68 9.71 -8.02
CA ASN A 56 -6.92 8.37 -8.53
C ASN A 56 -5.66 7.71 -9.15
N ARG A 57 -4.51 7.90 -8.50
CA ARG A 57 -3.22 7.31 -8.88
C ARG A 57 -3.02 6.00 -8.11
N SER A 58 -3.65 4.93 -8.57
CA SER A 58 -3.64 3.62 -7.89
C SER A 58 -2.24 3.07 -7.64
N ALA A 59 -1.33 3.15 -8.63
CA ALA A 59 0.05 2.69 -8.50
C ALA A 59 0.81 3.41 -7.37
N ALA A 60 0.79 4.75 -7.39
CA ALA A 60 1.43 5.56 -6.36
C ALA A 60 0.78 5.37 -4.98
N LEU A 61 -0.54 5.17 -4.93
CA LEU A 61 -1.26 4.90 -3.69
C LEU A 61 -0.81 3.57 -3.05
N VAL A 62 -0.73 2.50 -3.84
CA VAL A 62 -0.30 1.18 -3.37
C VAL A 62 1.15 1.24 -2.90
N GLU A 63 2.05 1.81 -3.71
CA GLU A 63 3.47 1.91 -3.37
C GLU A 63 3.71 2.77 -2.12
N ALA A 64 3.10 3.95 -2.02
CA ALA A 64 3.28 4.82 -0.85
C ALA A 64 2.72 4.19 0.44
N THR A 65 1.61 3.47 0.32
CA THR A 65 1.05 2.74 1.47
C THR A 65 1.95 1.59 1.87
N ARG A 66 2.45 0.81 0.91
CA ARG A 66 3.38 -0.30 1.17
C ARG A 66 4.65 0.17 1.86
N GLU A 67 5.31 1.18 1.29
CA GLU A 67 6.56 1.74 1.82
C GLU A 67 6.38 2.21 3.28
N LEU A 68 5.28 2.88 3.59
CA LEU A 68 4.99 3.35 4.95
C LEU A 68 4.87 2.18 5.95
N PHE A 69 4.22 1.08 5.55
CA PHE A 69 4.07 -0.10 6.40
C PHE A 69 5.39 -0.85 6.55
N ASP A 70 6.17 -0.99 5.49
CA ASP A 70 7.48 -1.65 5.53
C ASP A 70 8.43 -0.90 6.48
N ARG A 71 8.46 0.43 6.42
CA ARG A 71 9.22 1.27 7.37
C ARG A 71 8.72 1.16 8.80
N ARG A 72 7.40 1.14 8.99
CA ARG A 72 6.80 0.97 10.32
C ARG A 72 7.17 -0.39 10.91
N ASN A 73 7.08 -1.45 10.12
CA ASN A 73 7.42 -2.82 10.52
C ASN A 73 8.92 -2.97 10.83
N ALA A 74 9.79 -2.30 10.07
CA ALA A 74 11.22 -2.30 10.36
C ALA A 74 11.58 -1.63 11.70
N ARG A 75 10.72 -0.73 12.21
CA ARG A 75 10.95 0.02 13.45
C ARG A 75 10.26 -0.57 14.68
N ASP A 76 9.28 -1.46 14.50
CA ASP A 76 8.42 -1.94 15.59
C ASP A 76 8.80 -3.37 16.04
N PRO A 77 9.30 -3.54 17.28
CA PRO A 77 9.59 -4.87 17.85
C PRO A 77 8.32 -5.65 18.25
N GLY A 78 7.12 -5.03 18.18
CA GLY A 78 5.84 -5.63 18.55
C GLY A 78 5.22 -6.58 17.52
N GLY A 79 5.88 -6.80 16.38
CA GLY A 79 5.45 -7.73 15.33
C GLY A 79 4.95 -7.04 14.05
N PRO A 80 5.09 -7.68 12.88
CA PRO A 80 4.79 -7.07 11.59
C PRO A 80 3.29 -6.83 11.41
N ILE A 81 2.95 -5.68 10.84
CA ILE A 81 1.61 -5.40 10.35
C ILE A 81 1.57 -5.66 8.86
N HIS A 82 0.75 -6.64 8.50
CA HIS A 82 0.52 -7.03 7.13
C HIS A 82 -0.56 -6.15 6.50
N LEU A 83 -0.21 -5.51 5.38
CA LEU A 83 -1.18 -4.94 4.45
C LEU A 83 -1.98 -6.08 3.84
N GLY A 84 -3.21 -6.25 4.31
CA GLY A 84 -4.15 -7.21 3.71
C GLY A 84 -4.72 -6.62 2.44
N LEU A 85 -4.43 -7.24 1.29
CA LEU A 85 -5.18 -7.02 0.07
C LEU A 85 -6.52 -7.75 0.24
N VAL A 86 -7.57 -6.96 0.39
CA VAL A 86 -8.93 -7.49 0.52
C VAL A 86 -9.51 -7.59 -0.87
N TYR A 87 -9.48 -8.79 -1.46
CA TYR A 87 -9.90 -9.02 -2.83
C TYR A 87 -11.44 -9.15 -2.99
N ASN A 88 -12.19 -9.30 -1.89
CA ASN A 88 -13.66 -9.24 -1.90
C ASN A 88 -14.26 -8.71 -0.56
N GLU A 89 -15.49 -8.19 -0.58
CA GLU A 89 -16.18 -7.63 0.61
C GLU A 89 -16.45 -8.66 1.73
N ALA A 90 -16.61 -9.93 1.39
CA ALA A 90 -16.80 -11.01 2.35
C ALA A 90 -15.51 -11.29 3.14
N ASP A 91 -14.35 -11.26 2.47
CA ASP A 91 -13.02 -11.40 3.07
C ASP A 91 -12.70 -10.19 3.95
N ALA A 92 -13.20 -9.00 3.58
CA ALA A 92 -13.12 -7.78 4.38
C ALA A 92 -13.81 -7.98 5.74
N ARG A 93 -15.05 -8.52 5.71
CA ARG A 93 -15.84 -8.79 6.92
C ARG A 93 -15.21 -9.90 7.76
N ALA A 94 -14.75 -11.00 7.15
CA ALA A 94 -14.11 -12.10 7.85
C ALA A 94 -12.82 -11.64 8.58
N SER A 95 -11.96 -10.88 7.90
CA SER A 95 -10.74 -10.31 8.49
C SER A 95 -11.03 -9.31 9.61
N ARG A 96 -12.08 -8.50 9.47
CA ARG A 96 -12.50 -7.51 10.48
C ARG A 96 -13.10 -8.21 11.71
N PHE A 97 -13.89 -9.27 11.53
CA PHE A 97 -14.47 -10.07 12.61
C PHE A 97 -13.38 -10.84 13.39
N ALA A 98 -12.41 -11.45 12.70
CA ALA A 98 -11.29 -12.14 13.35
C ALA A 98 -10.43 -11.20 14.21
N ARG A 99 -10.15 -9.97 13.72
CA ARG A 99 -9.43 -8.95 14.51
C ARG A 99 -10.21 -8.47 15.73
N LEU A 100 -11.53 -8.26 15.60
CA LEU A 100 -12.37 -7.79 16.70
C LEU A 100 -12.56 -8.84 17.79
N THR A 101 -12.50 -10.12 17.43
CA THR A 101 -12.75 -11.23 18.36
C THR A 101 -11.49 -11.76 19.04
N ARG A 102 -10.28 -11.30 18.67
CA ARG A 102 -8.98 -11.86 19.10
C ARG A 102 -8.89 -13.39 18.98
N LEU A 103 -9.74 -13.99 18.16
CA LEU A 103 -9.71 -15.42 17.90
C LEU A 103 -8.60 -15.66 16.89
N LYS A 104 -7.63 -16.49 17.28
CA LYS A 104 -6.66 -17.05 16.33
C LYS A 104 -7.50 -17.73 15.24
N PRO A 105 -7.33 -17.38 13.95
CA PRO A 105 -7.94 -18.18 12.89
C PRO A 105 -7.48 -19.64 13.09
N PRO A 106 -8.38 -20.63 12.93
CA PRO A 106 -7.99 -22.01 13.12
C PRO A 106 -6.85 -22.34 12.15
N ASP A 107 -5.93 -23.22 12.55
CA ASP A 107 -4.68 -23.47 11.80
C ASP A 107 -4.92 -23.98 10.36
N ASN A 108 -6.15 -24.39 10.05
CA ASN A 108 -6.63 -24.83 8.74
C ASN A 108 -7.51 -23.80 8.00
N ALA A 109 -7.51 -22.52 8.40
CA ALA A 109 -8.36 -21.50 7.79
C ALA A 109 -8.12 -21.33 6.29
N HIS A 110 -6.88 -21.55 5.83
CA HIS A 110 -6.52 -21.52 4.42
C HIS A 110 -7.16 -22.69 3.64
N ASP A 111 -7.13 -23.89 4.22
CA ASP A 111 -7.69 -25.10 3.59
C ASP A 111 -9.22 -25.01 3.51
N ILE A 112 -9.87 -24.50 4.57
CA ILE A 112 -11.33 -24.27 4.59
C ILE A 112 -11.76 -23.28 3.49
N LEU A 113 -10.94 -22.26 3.21
CA LEU A 113 -11.21 -21.28 2.16
C LEU A 113 -11.01 -21.86 0.76
N LEU A 114 -9.99 -22.70 0.57
CA LEU A 114 -9.76 -23.40 -0.69
C LEU A 114 -10.90 -24.38 -1.00
N ASP A 115 -11.34 -25.16 -0.02
CA ASP A 115 -12.45 -26.10 -0.18
C ASP A 115 -13.76 -25.37 -0.52
N ARG A 116 -14.06 -24.25 0.17
CA ARG A 116 -15.24 -23.43 -0.16
C ARG A 116 -15.19 -22.84 -1.57
N ASN A 117 -14.01 -22.36 -2.01
CA ASN A 117 -13.88 -21.82 -3.36
C ASN A 117 -14.04 -22.91 -4.42
N ALA A 118 -13.56 -24.12 -4.16
CA ALA A 118 -13.76 -25.28 -5.03
C ALA A 118 -15.24 -25.69 -5.11
N GLU A 119 -15.96 -25.69 -3.98
CA GLU A 119 -17.40 -25.95 -3.94
C GLU A 119 -18.21 -24.88 -4.69
N GLN A 120 -17.87 -23.60 -4.53
CA GLN A 120 -18.53 -22.51 -5.24
C GLN A 120 -18.26 -22.55 -6.75
N ALA A 121 -17.03 -22.86 -7.16
CA ALA A 121 -16.69 -23.04 -8.57
C ALA A 121 -17.47 -24.21 -9.19
N LYS A 122 -17.62 -25.31 -8.45
CA LYS A 122 -18.42 -26.46 -8.90
C LYS A 122 -19.90 -26.11 -9.03
N ALA A 123 -20.47 -25.44 -8.03
CA ALA A 123 -21.86 -24.99 -8.06
C ALA A 123 -22.15 -24.00 -9.20
N ALA A 124 -21.21 -23.11 -9.51
CA ALA A 124 -21.32 -22.20 -10.65
C ALA A 124 -21.27 -22.94 -11.99
N THR A 125 -20.44 -23.98 -12.08
CA THR A 125 -20.32 -24.81 -13.30
C THR A 125 -21.57 -25.67 -13.50
N ASP A 126 -22.12 -26.25 -12.43
CA ASP A 126 -23.35 -27.05 -12.47
C ASP A 126 -24.57 -26.16 -12.85
N ALA A 127 -24.63 -24.93 -12.33
CA ALA A 127 -25.67 -23.97 -12.70
C ALA A 127 -25.58 -23.55 -14.19
N GLN A 128 -24.36 -23.35 -14.71
CA GLN A 128 -24.14 -23.05 -16.14
C GLN A 128 -24.52 -24.22 -17.05
N LEU A 129 -24.27 -25.45 -16.61
CA LEU A 129 -24.64 -26.67 -17.34
C LEU A 129 -26.16 -26.89 -17.38
N ASP A 130 -26.87 -26.57 -16.31
CA ASP A 130 -28.32 -26.66 -16.30
C ASP A 130 -28.94 -25.58 -17.19
N GLU A 131 -28.46 -24.33 -17.14
CA GLU A 131 -28.96 -23.26 -18.01
C GLU A 131 -28.73 -23.53 -19.51
N ALA A 132 -27.61 -24.20 -19.87
CA ALA A 132 -27.34 -24.63 -21.25
C ALA A 132 -28.29 -25.74 -21.74
N LYS A 133 -28.83 -26.59 -20.86
CA LYS A 133 -29.76 -27.67 -21.23
C LYS A 133 -31.21 -27.20 -21.45
N PHE A 134 -31.55 -25.99 -21.03
CA PHE A 134 -32.88 -25.39 -21.22
C PHE A 134 -32.97 -24.45 -22.43
N GLN A 135 -31.89 -24.34 -23.23
CA GLN A 135 -31.80 -23.48 -24.42
C GLN A 135 -31.80 -24.24 -25.76
N ASP A 136 -31.86 -25.58 -25.74
CA ASP A 136 -32.12 -26.47 -26.89
C ASP A 136 -33.58 -26.96 -26.87
#